data_AF-A0A7J4SWF9-F1
#
_entry.id   AF-A0A7J4SWF9-F1
#
_cell.length_a   1.000
_cell.length_b   1.000
_cell.length_c   1.000
_cell.angle_alpha   90.00
_cell.angle_beta   90.00
_cell.angle_gamma   90.00
#
_symmetry.space_group_name_H-M   'P 1'
#
loop_
_entity.id
_entity.type
_entity.pdbx_description
1 polymer ?
#
loop_
_entity_poly.entity_id
_entity_poly.type
_entity_poly.pdbx_seq_one_letter_code
_entity_poly.pdbx_strand_id
1 'polypeptide(L)'
;MKRLELLIPSEQAITGHPVPDASLKDISFFHASEGKPLATPWQVAMTRADYIAQFELPSGVVLDCACGSGIQLAAYASRLKRPALGIELDYDRAIATCLNLNTIARRFSTYGQGWHRRSIVVAGDGTASEEISSIAGFENNSIALLMLDPARPRNSRTHDLDEMQPNLPSVFAAWKPYLASTEKGPCIVLDLSPRLTQELRDGVEAIVESFWPGIDKTWIWMSRGGGRVDRLELWLGGVATPDVAKRFVRLSRTFAGDDAVIEQHERTQTNRHGLQSARRNEWVTILDAALVESGLADAWLHEQLSNASDIRWAESSHRRPRIHHNGPLKDEAHPFVVASGRVVDVLDVALNEANIDAIVAVALENDISAMTIRCGVDAELQPRLQGSIDRQMRNRQGRRKAFLTRHTTSNHLLLCVQYPQNSDT
;
A
#
# COMPACT_ATOMS: atom_id res chain seq x y z
N MET A 1 -33.65 5.80 16.83
CA MET A 1 -32.80 6.19 15.70
C MET A 1 -32.09 7.48 16.06
N LYS A 2 -30.75 7.56 15.93
CA LYS A 2 -30.08 8.87 15.94
C LYS A 2 -30.60 9.65 14.73
N ARG A 3 -30.88 10.94 14.90
CA ARG A 3 -31.35 11.82 13.82
C ARG A 3 -30.23 11.97 12.79
N LEU A 4 -30.55 11.84 11.50
CA LEU A 4 -29.61 12.23 10.43
C LEU A 4 -29.43 13.74 10.45
N GLU A 5 -28.18 14.20 10.36
CA GLU A 5 -27.88 15.63 10.29
C GLU A 5 -27.13 15.96 8.99
N LEU A 6 -27.73 16.83 8.19
CA LEU A 6 -27.16 17.34 6.95
C LEU A 6 -26.19 18.48 7.28
N LEU A 7 -24.95 18.36 6.82
CA LEU A 7 -23.87 19.31 7.04
C LEU A 7 -23.37 19.85 5.70
N ILE A 8 -23.37 21.17 5.56
CA ILE A 8 -22.83 21.85 4.38
C ILE A 8 -21.41 22.32 4.70
N PRO A 9 -20.37 21.88 3.95
CA PRO A 9 -18.99 22.23 4.26
C PRO A 9 -18.74 23.72 4.38
N SER A 10 -19.32 24.54 3.51
CA SER A 10 -19.14 26.00 3.52
C SER A 10 -19.76 26.71 4.72
N GLU A 11 -20.62 26.05 5.49
CA GLU A 11 -21.33 26.61 6.65
C GLU A 11 -20.67 26.24 7.97
N GLN A 12 -19.68 25.35 7.96
CA GLN A 12 -19.05 24.87 9.17
C GLN A 12 -18.02 25.88 9.71
N ALA A 13 -18.20 26.28 10.96
CA ALA A 13 -17.21 27.05 11.70
C ALA A 13 -15.97 26.18 11.99
N ILE A 14 -14.79 26.77 11.93
CA ILE A 14 -13.55 26.07 12.29
C ILE A 14 -13.58 25.75 13.79
N THR A 15 -13.59 24.46 14.11
CA THR A 15 -13.50 23.95 15.48
C THR A 15 -12.23 23.10 15.65
N GLY A 16 -11.57 23.22 16.80
CA GLY A 16 -10.33 22.49 17.09
C GLY A 16 -9.10 22.98 16.32
N HIS A 17 -8.01 22.21 16.40
CA HIS A 17 -6.73 22.52 15.75
C HIS A 17 -6.37 21.44 14.73
N PRO A 18 -6.06 21.81 13.48
CA PRO A 18 -5.63 20.84 12.49
C PRO A 18 -4.21 20.36 12.80
N VAL A 19 -3.91 19.12 12.40
CA VAL A 19 -2.65 18.43 12.64
C VAL A 19 -1.90 18.28 11.32
N PRO A 20 -0.60 18.60 11.26
CA PRO A 20 0.19 18.41 10.04
C PRO A 20 0.14 16.97 9.53
N ASP A 21 -0.04 16.82 8.21
CA ASP A 21 -0.03 15.52 7.56
C ASP A 21 1.37 14.88 7.58
N ALA A 22 1.40 13.56 7.72
CA ALA A 22 2.65 12.80 7.83
C ALA A 22 3.44 12.75 6.51
N SER A 23 2.78 12.90 5.37
CA SER A 23 3.36 12.83 4.02
C SER A 23 3.60 14.20 3.38
N LEU A 24 2.90 15.24 3.83
CA LEU A 24 3.06 16.61 3.35
C LEU A 24 2.92 17.61 4.51
N LYS A 25 4.04 18.09 5.06
CA LYS A 25 4.03 18.95 6.27
C LYS A 25 3.31 20.30 6.10
N ASP A 26 3.16 20.76 4.85
CA ASP A 26 2.52 22.04 4.51
C ASP A 26 0.99 21.94 4.36
N ILE A 27 0.41 20.81 4.76
CA ILE A 27 -1.03 20.64 4.89
C ILE A 27 -1.36 20.06 6.26
N SER A 28 -2.45 20.54 6.86
CA SER A 28 -2.89 20.09 8.18
C SER A 28 -4.37 19.74 8.12
N PHE A 29 -4.75 18.63 8.76
CA PHE A 29 -6.11 18.11 8.73
C PHE A 29 -6.76 18.12 10.12
N PHE A 30 -8.07 18.33 10.13
CA PHE A 30 -8.90 18.18 11.31
C PHE A 30 -9.18 16.69 11.54
N HIS A 31 -9.06 16.26 12.78
CA HIS A 31 -9.42 14.93 13.23
C HIS A 31 -10.27 15.07 14.48
N ALA A 32 -11.30 14.23 14.64
CA ALA A 32 -11.91 14.06 15.96
C ALA A 32 -10.87 13.50 16.95
N SER A 33 -11.10 13.68 18.25
CA SER A 33 -10.18 13.38 19.36
C SER A 33 -9.52 12.00 19.31
N GLU A 34 -10.14 11.00 18.67
CA GLU A 34 -9.62 9.65 18.51
C GLU A 34 -9.09 9.29 17.09
N GLY A 35 -9.22 10.18 16.10
CA GLY A 35 -9.05 9.87 14.66
C GLY A 35 -7.61 10.00 14.11
N LYS A 36 -6.69 10.65 14.83
CA LYS A 36 -5.33 10.95 14.33
C LYS A 36 -4.48 9.71 13.95
N PRO A 37 -4.47 8.58 14.70
CA PRO A 37 -3.60 7.45 14.36
C PRO A 37 -4.05 6.61 13.15
N LEU A 38 -5.31 6.77 12.70
CA LEU A 38 -5.94 5.91 11.69
C LEU A 38 -6.09 6.57 10.33
N ALA A 39 -5.84 7.88 10.24
CA ALA A 39 -6.05 8.64 9.02
C ALA A 39 -5.09 8.24 7.88
N THR A 40 -5.64 8.06 6.68
CA THR A 40 -4.85 7.84 5.46
C THR A 40 -3.99 9.07 5.16
N PRO A 41 -2.65 8.93 5.03
CA PRO A 41 -1.79 10.05 4.67
C PRO A 41 -2.17 10.66 3.32
N TRP A 42 -2.03 11.98 3.18
CA TRP A 42 -2.43 12.72 1.98
C TRP A 42 -1.83 12.17 0.68
N GLN A 43 -0.54 11.82 0.66
CA GLN A 43 0.13 11.22 -0.50
C GLN A 43 -0.59 9.96 -0.98
N VAL A 44 -0.98 9.09 -0.05
CA VAL A 44 -1.70 7.84 -0.39
C VAL A 44 -3.06 8.17 -0.99
N ALA A 45 -3.81 9.09 -0.36
CA ALA A 45 -5.13 9.50 -0.85
C ALA A 45 -5.07 10.15 -2.25
N MET A 46 -4.08 11.02 -2.49
CA MET A 46 -3.92 11.69 -3.79
C MET A 46 -3.46 10.75 -4.88
N THR A 47 -2.47 9.89 -4.64
CA THR A 47 -2.03 8.89 -5.62
C THR A 47 -3.21 8.02 -6.09
N ARG A 48 -4.05 7.55 -5.16
CA ARG A 48 -5.24 6.77 -5.51
C ARG A 48 -6.22 7.55 -6.37
N ALA A 49 -6.48 8.81 -6.01
CA ALA A 49 -7.34 9.69 -6.78
C ALA A 49 -6.76 9.99 -8.18
N ASP A 50 -5.43 10.09 -8.31
CA ASP A 50 -4.72 10.25 -9.57
C ASP A 50 -4.90 9.04 -10.50
N TYR A 51 -4.80 7.81 -9.99
CA TYR A 51 -5.08 6.62 -10.79
C TYR A 51 -6.55 6.56 -11.22
N ILE A 52 -7.49 6.88 -10.33
CA ILE A 52 -8.93 6.83 -10.63
C ILE A 52 -9.32 7.90 -11.66
N ALA A 53 -8.62 9.04 -11.69
CA ALA A 53 -8.84 10.08 -12.69
C ALA A 53 -8.47 9.68 -14.13
N GLN A 54 -7.83 8.52 -14.32
CA GLN A 54 -7.52 7.96 -15.64
C GLN A 54 -8.72 7.21 -16.26
N PHE A 55 -9.77 6.95 -15.49
CA PHE A 55 -10.96 6.23 -15.92
C PHE A 55 -12.09 7.19 -16.29
N GLU A 56 -12.93 6.77 -17.24
CA GLU A 56 -14.17 7.47 -17.55
C GLU A 56 -15.23 7.14 -16.50
N LEU A 57 -15.52 8.10 -15.63
CA LEU A 57 -16.57 7.98 -14.62
C LEU A 57 -17.90 8.51 -15.16
N PRO A 58 -19.05 7.87 -14.85
CA PRO A 58 -20.36 8.40 -15.21
C PRO A 58 -20.61 9.74 -14.52
N SER A 59 -21.62 10.52 -14.93
CA SER A 59 -21.98 11.77 -14.24
C SER A 59 -22.44 11.51 -12.80
N GLY A 60 -22.19 12.45 -11.88
CA GLY A 60 -22.63 12.32 -10.49
C GLY A 60 -21.56 12.67 -9.46
N VAL A 61 -21.89 12.40 -8.19
CA VAL A 61 -21.06 12.71 -7.01
C VAL A 61 -20.15 11.55 -6.61
N VAL A 62 -19.08 11.86 -5.88
CA VAL A 62 -18.23 10.86 -5.21
C VAL A 62 -18.81 10.59 -3.83
N LEU A 63 -19.23 9.35 -3.58
CA LEU A 63 -19.78 8.91 -2.31
C LEU A 63 -18.70 8.19 -1.49
N ASP A 64 -18.60 8.51 -0.22
CA ASP A 64 -17.93 7.69 0.78
C ASP A 64 -18.87 7.46 1.96
N CYS A 65 -19.32 6.21 2.12
CA CYS A 65 -20.33 5.83 3.11
C CYS A 65 -19.76 5.57 4.52
N ALA A 66 -18.46 5.70 4.71
CA ALA A 66 -17.77 5.60 6.00
C ALA A 66 -16.55 6.54 6.02
N CYS A 67 -16.80 7.83 5.75
CA CYS A 67 -15.75 8.75 5.31
C CYS A 67 -14.74 9.16 6.39
N GLY A 68 -15.00 8.87 7.67
CA GLY A 68 -14.08 9.17 8.75
C GLY A 68 -13.75 10.66 8.84
N SER A 69 -12.48 11.00 8.63
CA SER A 69 -12.02 12.41 8.58
C SER A 69 -12.13 13.04 7.19
N GLY A 70 -12.58 12.31 6.18
CA GLY A 70 -12.83 12.85 4.85
C GLY A 70 -11.60 13.13 4.00
N ILE A 71 -10.40 12.73 4.43
CA ILE A 71 -9.15 13.00 3.68
C ILE A 71 -9.17 12.29 2.32
N GLN A 72 -9.55 11.01 2.30
CA GLN A 72 -9.69 10.26 1.06
C GLN A 72 -10.75 10.90 0.16
N LEU A 73 -11.97 11.09 0.68
CA LEU A 73 -13.06 11.75 -0.03
C LEU A 73 -12.66 13.10 -0.63
N ALA A 74 -11.94 13.94 0.12
CA ALA A 74 -11.47 15.23 -0.36
C ALA A 74 -10.43 15.12 -1.48
N ALA A 75 -9.52 14.13 -1.41
CA ALA A 75 -8.56 13.85 -2.49
C ALA A 75 -9.30 13.47 -3.79
N TYR A 76 -10.22 12.51 -3.73
CA TYR A 76 -11.02 12.09 -4.86
C TYR A 76 -11.87 13.23 -5.44
N ALA A 77 -12.64 13.92 -4.60
CA ALA A 77 -13.51 15.03 -5.03
C ALA A 77 -12.71 16.17 -5.68
N SER A 78 -11.59 16.56 -5.08
CA SER A 78 -10.71 17.60 -5.62
C SER A 78 -10.08 17.17 -6.94
N ARG A 79 -9.58 15.93 -7.03
CA ARG A 79 -8.88 15.46 -8.23
C ARG A 79 -9.81 15.22 -9.40
N LEU A 80 -10.97 14.62 -9.14
CA LEU A 80 -12.01 14.33 -10.13
C LEU A 80 -12.87 15.57 -10.45
N LYS A 81 -12.71 16.66 -9.68
CA LYS A 81 -13.48 17.90 -9.80
C LYS A 81 -14.99 17.68 -9.64
N ARG A 82 -15.38 16.74 -8.78
CA ARG A 82 -16.76 16.31 -8.56
C ARG A 82 -17.21 16.63 -7.13
N PRO A 83 -18.50 16.97 -6.92
CA PRO A 83 -19.03 17.10 -5.58
C PRO A 83 -18.90 15.79 -4.81
N ALA A 84 -18.78 15.90 -3.49
CA ALA A 84 -18.64 14.78 -2.57
C ALA A 84 -19.92 14.59 -1.76
N LEU A 85 -20.28 13.34 -1.48
CA LEU A 85 -21.21 12.94 -0.43
C LEU A 85 -20.42 12.12 0.60
N GLY A 86 -20.14 12.70 1.76
CA GLY A 86 -19.50 12.00 2.86
C GLY A 86 -20.52 11.58 3.91
N ILE A 87 -20.47 10.34 4.37
CA ILE A 87 -21.33 9.87 5.46
C ILE A 87 -20.45 9.36 6.59
N GLU A 88 -20.74 9.78 7.82
CA GLU A 88 -19.99 9.39 9.00
C GLU A 88 -20.94 9.28 10.20
N LEU A 89 -20.80 8.20 10.97
CA LEU A 89 -21.68 7.93 12.11
C LEU A 89 -21.45 8.90 13.29
N ASP A 90 -20.22 9.36 13.46
CA ASP A 90 -19.83 10.31 14.49
C ASP A 90 -19.93 11.77 14.01
N TYR A 91 -20.72 12.57 14.71
CA TYR A 91 -20.97 13.96 14.33
C TYR A 91 -19.69 14.81 14.25
N ASP A 92 -18.79 14.69 15.24
CA ASP A 92 -17.57 15.48 15.28
C ASP A 92 -16.60 15.10 14.15
N ARG A 93 -16.54 13.82 13.77
CA ARG A 93 -15.81 13.38 12.56
C ARG A 93 -16.48 13.88 11.27
N ALA A 94 -17.81 13.92 11.21
CA ALA A 94 -18.52 14.50 10.06
C ALA A 94 -18.21 16.01 9.90
N ILE A 95 -18.10 16.75 11.02
CA ILE A 95 -17.62 18.14 11.02
C ILE A 95 -16.15 18.20 10.54
N ALA A 96 -15.28 17.32 11.01
CA ALA A 96 -13.90 17.26 10.53
C ALA A 96 -13.80 17.03 9.01
N THR A 97 -14.65 16.16 8.45
CA THR A 97 -14.79 15.96 6.99
C THR A 97 -15.14 17.26 6.28
N CYS A 98 -16.14 18.01 6.76
CA CYS A 98 -16.49 19.33 6.20
C CYS A 98 -15.30 20.30 6.19
N LEU A 99 -14.58 20.42 7.31
CA LEU A 99 -13.42 21.29 7.44
C LEU A 99 -12.26 20.86 6.53
N ASN A 100 -12.08 19.56 6.33
CA ASN A 100 -11.04 19.02 5.46
C ASN A 100 -11.35 19.23 3.98
N LEU A 101 -12.61 19.10 3.54
CA LEU A 101 -13.03 19.47 2.18
C LEU A 101 -12.70 20.93 1.86
N ASN A 102 -13.00 21.86 2.79
CA ASN A 102 -12.62 23.27 2.66
C ASN A 102 -11.10 23.50 2.68
N THR A 103 -10.39 22.76 3.53
CA THR A 103 -8.92 22.84 3.62
C THR A 103 -8.27 22.51 2.29
N ILE A 104 -8.72 21.44 1.63
CA ILE A 104 -8.24 21.06 0.30
C ILE A 104 -8.62 22.11 -0.75
N ALA A 105 -9.89 22.55 -0.77
CA ALA A 105 -10.34 23.56 -1.72
C ALA A 105 -9.50 24.85 -1.64
N ARG A 106 -9.15 25.29 -0.43
CA ARG A 106 -8.28 26.43 -0.17
C ARG A 106 -6.84 26.18 -0.56
N ARG A 107 -6.26 25.07 -0.11
CA ARG A 107 -4.84 24.76 -0.32
C ARG A 107 -4.47 24.70 -1.79
N PHE A 108 -5.36 24.15 -2.62
CA PHE A 108 -5.15 23.97 -4.06
C PHE A 108 -5.86 25.04 -4.90
N SER A 109 -6.40 26.10 -4.27
CA SER A 109 -7.10 27.20 -4.96
C SER A 109 -8.19 26.72 -5.92
N THR A 110 -8.89 25.63 -5.59
CA THR A 110 -9.92 25.02 -6.45
C THR A 110 -11.32 25.60 -6.19
N TYR A 111 -11.41 26.73 -5.48
CA TYR A 111 -12.68 27.41 -5.19
C TYR A 111 -13.52 27.70 -6.45
N GLY A 112 -12.86 28.11 -7.54
CA GLY A 112 -13.50 28.38 -8.83
C GLY A 112 -14.17 27.15 -9.47
N GLN A 113 -13.74 25.93 -9.12
CA GLN A 113 -14.32 24.68 -9.63
C GLN A 113 -15.63 24.31 -8.89
N GLY A 114 -15.83 24.87 -7.69
CA GLY A 114 -17.08 24.79 -6.94
C GLY A 114 -17.49 23.41 -6.42
N TRP A 115 -16.67 22.36 -6.61
CA TRP A 115 -16.99 21.00 -6.16
C TRP A 115 -17.30 20.96 -4.65
N HIS A 116 -16.45 21.58 -3.82
CA HIS A 116 -16.60 21.63 -2.36
C HIS A 116 -17.86 22.37 -1.88
N ARG A 117 -18.38 23.36 -2.63
CA ARG A 117 -19.64 24.08 -2.31
C ARG A 117 -20.88 23.24 -2.63
N ARG A 118 -20.75 22.31 -3.57
CA ARG A 118 -21.80 21.36 -3.94
C ARG A 118 -21.69 20.04 -3.16
N SER A 119 -20.63 19.89 -2.36
CA SER A 119 -20.44 18.72 -1.51
C SER A 119 -21.36 18.78 -0.30
N ILE A 120 -21.77 17.62 0.17
CA ILE A 120 -22.65 17.42 1.31
C ILE A 120 -21.99 16.39 2.23
N VAL A 121 -22.13 16.58 3.54
CA VAL A 121 -21.76 15.57 4.53
C VAL A 121 -22.98 15.25 5.37
N VAL A 122 -23.19 13.98 5.71
CA VAL A 122 -24.28 13.54 6.59
C VAL A 122 -23.70 12.84 7.82
N ALA A 123 -24.07 13.33 9.00
CA ALA A 123 -23.83 12.59 10.23
C ALA A 123 -24.94 11.53 10.38
N GLY A 124 -24.61 10.25 10.25
CA GLY A 124 -25.60 9.19 10.13
C GLY A 124 -25.06 7.80 9.80
N ASP A 125 -25.98 6.83 9.72
CA ASP A 125 -25.66 5.47 9.29
C ASP A 125 -25.43 5.43 7.78
N GLY A 126 -24.24 5.00 7.35
CA GLY A 126 -23.86 4.86 5.95
C GLY A 126 -24.73 3.93 5.11
N THR A 127 -25.60 3.12 5.73
CA THR A 127 -26.53 2.21 5.05
C THR A 127 -27.94 2.79 4.86
N ALA A 128 -28.25 3.96 5.44
CA ALA A 128 -29.55 4.64 5.34
C ALA A 128 -29.70 5.44 4.03
N SER A 129 -29.45 4.79 2.89
CA SER A 129 -29.38 5.45 1.58
C SER A 129 -30.67 6.18 1.16
N GLU A 130 -31.84 5.65 1.49
CA GLU A 130 -33.13 6.25 1.14
C GLU A 130 -33.33 7.58 1.86
N GLU A 131 -33.15 7.60 3.19
CA GLU A 131 -33.29 8.82 3.98
C GLU A 131 -32.20 9.84 3.63
N ILE A 132 -30.96 9.39 3.44
CA ILE A 132 -29.83 10.24 3.05
C ILE A 132 -30.08 10.87 1.67
N SER A 133 -30.52 10.08 0.69
CA SER A 133 -30.80 10.59 -0.66
C SER A 133 -31.98 11.55 -0.65
N SER A 134 -33.00 11.30 0.17
CA SER A 134 -34.14 12.20 0.36
C SER A 134 -33.72 13.57 0.93
N ILE A 135 -32.92 13.60 2.00
CA ILE A 135 -32.48 14.88 2.61
C ILE A 135 -31.45 15.62 1.77
N ALA A 136 -30.60 14.90 1.03
CA ALA A 136 -29.54 15.48 0.21
C ALA A 136 -30.00 15.81 -1.22
N GLY A 137 -31.21 15.38 -1.61
CA GLY A 137 -31.79 15.63 -2.92
C GLY A 137 -31.15 14.81 -4.05
N PHE A 138 -30.74 13.57 -3.77
CA PHE A 138 -30.20 12.66 -4.76
C PHE A 138 -31.27 11.74 -5.34
N GLU A 139 -31.29 11.63 -6.67
CA GLU A 139 -32.11 10.67 -7.40
C GLU A 139 -31.33 9.39 -7.72
N ASN A 140 -32.00 8.37 -8.24
CA ASN A 140 -31.34 7.17 -8.74
C ASN A 140 -30.27 7.52 -9.77
N ASN A 141 -29.18 6.75 -9.81
CA ASN A 141 -28.01 7.00 -10.68
C ASN A 141 -27.31 8.36 -10.48
N SER A 142 -27.39 8.97 -9.29
CA SER A 142 -26.69 10.23 -8.98
C SER A 142 -25.24 10.05 -8.49
N ILE A 143 -24.83 8.82 -8.15
CA ILE A 143 -23.51 8.52 -7.60
C ILE A 143 -22.59 8.04 -8.72
N ALA A 144 -21.52 8.80 -8.99
CA ALA A 144 -20.55 8.46 -10.03
C ALA A 144 -19.49 7.46 -9.58
N LEU A 145 -19.15 7.47 -8.29
CA LEU A 145 -18.12 6.63 -7.70
C LEU A 145 -18.49 6.36 -6.24
N LEU A 146 -18.50 5.09 -5.84
CA LEU A 146 -18.63 4.67 -4.46
C LEU A 146 -17.25 4.27 -3.91
N MET A 147 -16.84 4.96 -2.84
CA MET A 147 -15.71 4.63 -1.99
C MET A 147 -16.22 4.00 -0.70
N LEU A 148 -15.54 2.97 -0.22
CA LEU A 148 -15.86 2.34 1.06
C LEU A 148 -14.58 1.89 1.77
N ASP A 149 -14.32 2.46 2.94
CA ASP A 149 -13.27 2.07 3.90
C ASP A 149 -13.94 1.59 5.21
N PRO A 150 -14.39 0.30 5.28
CA PRO A 150 -15.10 -0.18 6.45
C PRO A 150 -14.21 -0.17 7.70
N ALA A 151 -14.73 0.40 8.78
CA ALA A 151 -14.08 0.34 10.07
C ALA A 151 -14.06 -1.10 10.60
N ARG A 152 -13.09 -1.38 11.48
CA ARG A 152 -12.97 -2.65 12.20
C ARG A 152 -12.70 -2.38 13.68
N PRO A 153 -13.03 -3.31 14.59
CA PRO A 153 -12.63 -3.21 15.99
C PRO A 153 -11.12 -3.05 16.13
N ARG A 154 -10.66 -2.15 17.02
CA ARG A 154 -9.23 -1.83 17.23
C ARG A 154 -8.34 -3.05 17.52
N ASN A 155 -8.91 -4.11 18.09
CA ASN A 155 -8.21 -5.33 18.49
C ASN A 155 -8.60 -6.55 17.65
N SER A 156 -9.13 -6.34 16.44
CA SER A 156 -9.39 -7.44 15.49
C SER A 156 -8.11 -8.24 15.24
N ARG A 157 -8.22 -9.56 15.41
CA ARG A 157 -7.12 -10.52 15.17
C ARG A 157 -7.33 -11.35 13.92
N THR A 158 -8.58 -11.66 13.59
CA THR A 158 -8.96 -12.53 12.46
C THR A 158 -9.18 -11.74 11.19
N HIS A 159 -9.57 -10.46 11.30
CA HIS A 159 -9.95 -9.62 10.16
C HIS A 159 -11.11 -10.22 9.33
N ASP A 160 -12.02 -10.95 9.98
CA ASP A 160 -13.19 -11.56 9.35
C ASP A 160 -14.09 -10.50 8.67
N LEU A 161 -14.83 -10.90 7.65
CA LEU A 161 -15.66 -9.97 6.86
C LEU A 161 -16.81 -9.38 7.70
N ASP A 162 -17.35 -10.15 8.65
CA ASP A 162 -18.47 -9.73 9.51
C ASP A 162 -18.09 -8.60 10.49
N GLU A 163 -16.80 -8.38 10.72
CA GLU A 163 -16.32 -7.27 11.56
C GLU A 163 -16.33 -5.92 10.83
N MET A 164 -16.55 -5.90 9.51
CA MET A 164 -16.59 -4.66 8.73
C MET A 164 -17.81 -3.82 9.10
N GLN A 165 -17.59 -2.55 9.39
CA GLN A 165 -18.64 -1.60 9.75
C GLN A 165 -18.52 -0.33 8.91
N PRO A 166 -19.47 -0.05 8.00
CA PRO A 166 -20.60 -0.91 7.61
C PRO A 166 -20.14 -2.16 6.85
N ASN A 167 -20.94 -3.24 6.87
CA ASN A 167 -20.64 -4.44 6.11
C ASN A 167 -20.96 -4.25 4.61
N LEU A 168 -20.20 -4.94 3.74
CA LEU A 168 -20.32 -4.78 2.29
C LEU A 168 -21.74 -5.06 1.75
N PRO A 169 -22.42 -6.18 2.10
CA PRO A 169 -23.76 -6.46 1.58
C PRO A 169 -24.79 -5.36 1.89
N SER A 170 -24.74 -4.79 3.10
CA SER A 170 -25.69 -3.75 3.51
C SER A 170 -25.47 -2.46 2.73
N VAL A 171 -24.21 -2.05 2.53
CA VAL A 171 -23.88 -0.89 1.69
C VAL A 171 -24.32 -1.13 0.25
N PHE A 172 -24.01 -2.30 -0.31
CA PHE A 172 -24.35 -2.62 -1.70
C PHE A 172 -25.86 -2.64 -1.91
N ALA A 173 -26.63 -3.27 -1.02
CA ALA A 173 -28.08 -3.29 -1.10
C ALA A 173 -28.68 -1.88 -1.05
N ALA A 174 -28.19 -1.05 -0.12
CA ALA A 174 -28.64 0.32 0.06
C ALA A 174 -28.32 1.19 -1.15
N TRP A 175 -27.06 1.24 -1.59
CA TRP A 175 -26.60 2.23 -2.55
C TRP A 175 -26.76 1.83 -4.02
N LYS A 176 -26.95 0.54 -4.33
CA LYS A 176 -27.04 0.04 -5.71
C LYS A 176 -28.05 0.81 -6.60
N PRO A 177 -29.26 1.21 -6.16
CA PRO A 177 -30.18 2.00 -6.97
C PRO A 177 -29.66 3.40 -7.35
N TYR A 178 -28.72 3.94 -6.57
CA TYR A 178 -28.17 5.28 -6.74
C TYR A 178 -26.86 5.30 -7.53
N LEU A 179 -26.22 4.15 -7.75
CA LEU A 179 -24.97 4.04 -8.51
C LEU A 179 -25.22 4.19 -10.01
N ALA A 180 -24.68 5.26 -10.59
CA ALA A 180 -24.56 5.36 -12.03
C ALA A 180 -23.59 4.30 -12.55
N SER A 181 -23.82 3.83 -13.77
CA SER A 181 -23.04 2.77 -14.39
C SER A 181 -22.42 3.22 -15.71
N THR A 182 -21.26 2.67 -16.00
CA THR A 182 -20.64 2.65 -17.33
C THR A 182 -21.06 1.39 -18.07
N GLU A 183 -20.55 1.17 -19.29
CA GLU A 183 -20.69 -0.12 -19.99
C GLU A 183 -20.10 -1.30 -19.20
N LYS A 184 -19.15 -1.04 -18.29
CA LYS A 184 -18.51 -2.04 -17.42
C LYS A 184 -19.17 -2.14 -16.04
N GLY A 185 -20.32 -1.50 -15.85
CA GLY A 185 -21.02 -1.43 -14.56
C GLY A 185 -20.61 -0.22 -13.71
N PRO A 186 -20.98 -0.22 -12.41
CA PRO A 186 -20.73 0.90 -11.52
C PRO A 186 -19.24 1.06 -11.22
N CYS A 187 -18.83 2.26 -10.83
CA CYS A 187 -17.49 2.53 -10.35
C CYS A 187 -17.45 2.39 -8.83
N ILE A 188 -16.77 1.36 -8.32
CA ILE A 188 -16.67 1.09 -6.88
C ILE A 188 -15.21 0.82 -6.51
N VAL A 189 -14.75 1.42 -5.41
CA VAL A 189 -13.45 1.13 -4.80
C VAL A 189 -13.67 0.74 -3.34
N LEU A 190 -13.23 -0.47 -3.01
CA LEU A 190 -13.23 -0.97 -1.64
C LEU A 190 -11.82 -0.83 -1.07
N ASP A 191 -11.64 -0.02 -0.03
CA ASP A 191 -10.41 0.07 0.78
C ASP A 191 -10.52 -0.95 1.92
N LEU A 192 -9.76 -2.03 1.81
CA LEU A 192 -9.86 -3.22 2.64
C LEU A 192 -8.61 -3.40 3.50
N SER A 193 -8.76 -4.21 4.54
CA SER A 193 -7.64 -4.52 5.42
C SER A 193 -6.51 -5.21 4.64
N PRO A 194 -5.25 -4.74 4.70
CA PRO A 194 -4.13 -5.44 4.07
C PRO A 194 -3.85 -6.81 4.68
N ARG A 195 -4.54 -7.18 5.76
CA ARG A 195 -4.39 -8.47 6.44
C ARG A 195 -5.41 -9.52 5.99
N LEU A 196 -6.25 -9.23 4.99
CA LEU A 196 -7.15 -10.24 4.43
C LEU A 196 -6.34 -11.39 3.81
N THR A 197 -6.63 -12.62 4.25
CA THR A 197 -6.07 -13.83 3.63
C THR A 197 -6.63 -14.02 2.21
N GLN A 198 -6.12 -15.01 1.48
CA GLN A 198 -6.70 -15.34 0.18
C GLN A 198 -8.16 -15.79 0.33
N GLU A 199 -8.48 -16.63 1.32
CA GLU A 199 -9.86 -17.10 1.53
C GLU A 199 -10.82 -15.94 1.83
N LEU A 200 -10.39 -14.96 2.62
CA LEU A 200 -11.20 -13.77 2.91
C LEU A 200 -11.38 -12.87 1.68
N ARG A 201 -10.34 -12.75 0.83
CA ARG A 201 -10.45 -12.02 -0.45
C ARG A 201 -11.42 -12.72 -1.41
N ASP A 202 -11.38 -14.05 -1.48
CA ASP A 202 -12.35 -14.84 -2.25
C ASP A 202 -13.78 -14.63 -1.72
N GLY A 203 -13.95 -14.52 -0.40
CA GLY A 203 -15.23 -14.16 0.23
C GLY A 203 -15.74 -12.77 -0.17
N VAL A 204 -14.86 -11.77 -0.26
CA VAL A 204 -15.21 -10.43 -0.78
C VAL A 204 -15.66 -10.53 -2.24
N GLU A 205 -14.94 -11.26 -3.08
CA GLU A 205 -15.31 -11.47 -4.48
C GLU A 205 -16.67 -12.16 -4.61
N ALA A 206 -16.97 -13.16 -3.78
CA ALA A 206 -18.26 -13.83 -3.75
C ALA A 206 -19.42 -12.88 -3.36
N ILE A 207 -19.19 -11.98 -2.40
CA ILE A 207 -20.15 -10.92 -2.07
C ILE A 207 -20.38 -10.04 -3.30
N VAL A 208 -19.31 -9.53 -3.93
CA VAL A 208 -19.42 -8.68 -5.13
C VAL A 208 -20.19 -9.38 -6.24
N GLU A 209 -19.86 -10.65 -6.51
CA GLU A 209 -20.49 -11.46 -7.56
C GLU A 209 -22.00 -11.62 -7.33
N SER A 210 -22.46 -11.70 -6.07
CA SER A 210 -23.89 -11.77 -5.75
C SER A 210 -24.68 -10.49 -6.09
N PHE A 211 -24.02 -9.33 -6.13
CA PHE A 211 -24.64 -8.04 -6.46
C PHE A 211 -24.44 -7.63 -7.91
N TRP A 212 -23.25 -7.88 -8.47
CA TRP A 212 -22.89 -7.57 -9.85
C TRP A 212 -22.17 -8.78 -10.49
N PRO A 213 -22.92 -9.78 -10.98
CA PRO A 213 -22.34 -10.95 -11.62
C PRO A 213 -21.46 -10.58 -12.82
N GLY A 214 -20.27 -11.17 -12.89
CA GLY A 214 -19.32 -10.96 -13.98
C GLY A 214 -18.69 -9.57 -14.04
N ILE A 215 -18.86 -8.73 -13.00
CA ILE A 215 -18.22 -7.41 -12.97
C ILE A 215 -16.69 -7.57 -12.98
N ASP A 216 -16.01 -6.71 -13.75
CA ASP A 216 -14.56 -6.64 -13.78
C ASP A 216 -14.00 -6.27 -12.41
N LYS A 217 -12.84 -6.84 -12.07
CA LYS A 217 -12.21 -6.71 -10.74
C LYS A 217 -10.70 -6.55 -10.89
N THR A 218 -10.12 -5.60 -10.17
CA THR A 218 -8.67 -5.44 -10.05
C THR A 218 -8.29 -5.29 -8.58
N TRP A 219 -7.48 -6.22 -8.06
CA TRP A 219 -6.89 -6.10 -6.73
C TRP A 219 -5.64 -5.23 -6.76
N ILE A 220 -5.49 -4.35 -5.77
CA ILE A 220 -4.35 -3.44 -5.68
C ILE A 220 -3.70 -3.53 -4.31
N TRP A 221 -2.40 -3.81 -4.29
CA TRP A 221 -1.55 -3.70 -3.11
C TRP A 221 -0.76 -2.41 -3.19
N MET A 222 -0.80 -1.58 -2.15
CA MET A 222 0.02 -0.37 -2.05
C MET A 222 0.98 -0.44 -0.88
N SER A 223 2.22 -0.01 -1.10
CA SER A 223 3.25 0.08 -0.06
C SER A 223 4.11 1.33 -0.17
N ARG A 224 4.30 2.04 0.95
CA ARG A 224 5.31 3.09 1.15
C ARG A 224 6.68 2.52 1.53
N GLY A 225 6.78 1.19 1.60
CA GLY A 225 7.99 0.43 1.88
C GLY A 225 8.08 -0.03 3.32
N GLY A 226 9.28 -0.50 3.68
CA GLY A 226 9.52 -1.09 5.00
C GLY A 226 9.00 -2.54 5.11
N GLY A 227 8.70 -3.19 3.99
CA GLY A 227 8.32 -4.60 3.94
C GLY A 227 6.92 -4.88 4.50
N ARG A 228 5.97 -3.97 4.26
CA ARG A 228 4.55 -4.16 4.60
C ARG A 228 3.65 -3.59 3.52
N VAL A 229 2.48 -4.18 3.37
CA VAL A 229 1.37 -3.60 2.60
C VAL A 229 0.69 -2.54 3.49
N ASP A 230 0.56 -1.31 2.99
CA ASP A 230 -0.12 -0.22 3.69
C ASP A 230 -1.63 -0.20 3.39
N ARG A 231 -2.02 -0.51 2.14
CA ARG A 231 -3.42 -0.55 1.69
C ARG A 231 -3.65 -1.71 0.73
N LEU A 232 -4.83 -2.32 0.84
CA LEU A 232 -5.31 -3.34 -0.07
C LEU A 232 -6.66 -2.87 -0.62
N GLU A 233 -6.80 -2.78 -1.93
CA GLU A 233 -8.03 -2.31 -2.57
C GLU A 233 -8.57 -3.31 -3.57
N LEU A 234 -9.90 -3.30 -3.72
CA LEU A 234 -10.59 -3.97 -4.82
C LEU A 234 -11.33 -2.92 -5.63
N TRP A 235 -10.93 -2.79 -6.89
CA TRP A 235 -11.55 -1.88 -7.87
C TRP A 235 -12.51 -2.66 -8.74
N LEU A 236 -13.71 -2.12 -8.95
CA LEU A 236 -14.81 -2.82 -9.62
C LEU A 236 -15.36 -2.00 -10.79
N GLY A 237 -15.75 -2.72 -11.84
CA GLY A 237 -16.54 -2.20 -12.96
C GLY A 237 -15.84 -1.08 -13.72
N GLY A 238 -16.45 0.10 -13.80
CA GLY A 238 -15.92 1.23 -14.58
C GLY A 238 -14.55 1.75 -14.13
N VAL A 239 -14.07 1.35 -12.95
CA VAL A 239 -12.71 1.64 -12.46
C VAL A 239 -11.82 0.40 -12.34
N ALA A 240 -12.32 -0.80 -12.67
CA ALA A 240 -11.44 -1.96 -12.81
C ALA A 240 -10.54 -1.76 -14.05
N THR A 241 -9.27 -2.15 -13.92
CA THR A 241 -8.32 -2.02 -15.02
C THR A 241 -8.51 -3.19 -15.98
N PRO A 242 -8.76 -2.94 -17.28
CA PRO A 242 -8.97 -3.99 -18.26
C PRO A 242 -7.78 -4.94 -18.29
N ASP A 243 -8.07 -6.24 -18.36
CA ASP A 243 -7.06 -7.29 -18.44
C ASP A 243 -6.01 -7.23 -17.31
N VAL A 244 -6.33 -6.68 -16.14
CA VAL A 244 -5.42 -6.64 -14.98
C VAL A 244 -6.14 -7.18 -13.75
N ALA A 245 -5.76 -8.39 -13.34
CA ALA A 245 -6.33 -9.00 -12.13
C ALA A 245 -5.69 -8.44 -10.84
N LYS A 246 -4.40 -8.11 -10.91
CA LYS A 246 -3.62 -7.65 -9.75
C LYS A 246 -2.65 -6.55 -10.14
N ARG A 247 -2.50 -5.58 -9.25
CA ARG A 247 -1.53 -4.49 -9.33
C ARG A 247 -0.79 -4.36 -8.00
N PHE A 248 0.52 -4.15 -8.05
CA PHE A 248 1.29 -3.70 -6.90
C PHE A 248 1.88 -2.33 -7.21
N VAL A 249 1.69 -1.39 -6.27
CA VAL A 249 2.20 -0.02 -6.34
C VAL A 249 3.09 0.25 -5.14
N ARG A 250 4.36 0.54 -5.42
CA ARG A 250 5.34 0.98 -4.43
C ARG A 250 5.48 2.49 -4.53
N LEU A 251 4.85 3.18 -3.57
CA LEU A 251 4.82 4.63 -3.51
C LEU A 251 6.22 5.23 -3.38
N SER A 252 6.45 6.30 -4.14
CA SER A 252 7.69 7.06 -4.06
C SER A 252 7.91 7.60 -2.65
N ARG A 253 9.19 7.73 -2.26
CA ARG A 253 9.56 8.31 -0.96
C ARG A 253 9.24 9.79 -0.87
N THR A 254 9.07 10.45 -2.01
CA THR A 254 8.76 11.86 -2.14
C THR A 254 7.43 12.02 -2.85
N PHE A 255 6.63 13.00 -2.45
CA PHE A 255 5.31 13.26 -3.04
C PHE A 255 5.33 13.49 -4.56
N ALA A 256 6.44 14.02 -5.10
CA ALA A 256 6.59 14.33 -6.54
C ALA A 256 7.38 13.27 -7.33
N GLY A 257 7.78 12.16 -6.70
CA GLY A 257 8.54 11.12 -7.38
C GLY A 257 7.62 10.07 -7.99
N ASP A 258 8.14 9.33 -8.95
CA ASP A 258 7.38 8.27 -9.63
C ASP A 258 7.22 7.04 -8.74
N ASP A 259 6.01 6.47 -8.77
CA ASP A 259 5.69 5.21 -8.11
C ASP A 259 6.18 4.05 -8.97
N ALA A 260 6.71 2.99 -8.35
CA ALA A 260 7.02 1.75 -9.08
C ALA A 260 5.79 0.86 -9.11
N VAL A 261 5.39 0.43 -10.30
CA VAL A 261 4.16 -0.32 -10.55
C VAL A 261 4.49 -1.63 -11.25
N ILE A 262 3.82 -2.70 -10.85
CA ILE A 262 3.73 -3.92 -11.66
C ILE A 262 2.29 -4.43 -11.69
N GLU A 263 1.89 -4.94 -12.85
CA GLU A 263 0.56 -5.44 -13.12
C GLU A 263 0.65 -6.88 -13.66
N GLN A 264 -0.35 -7.69 -13.33
CA GLN A 264 -0.51 -9.02 -13.90
C GLN A 264 -1.63 -9.01 -14.94
N HIS A 265 -1.23 -9.11 -16.21
CA HIS A 265 -2.15 -9.28 -17.33
C HIS A 265 -2.51 -10.75 -17.59
N GLU A 266 -1.54 -11.65 -17.48
CA GLU A 266 -1.74 -13.10 -17.64
C GLU A 266 -1.29 -13.88 -16.40
N ARG A 267 -1.99 -14.97 -16.07
CA ARG A 267 -1.59 -15.85 -14.96
C ARG A 267 -0.34 -16.65 -15.34
N THR A 268 0.83 -16.14 -15.00
CA THR A 268 2.07 -16.90 -14.99
C THR A 268 2.13 -17.76 -13.73
N GLN A 269 2.00 -19.08 -13.89
CA GLN A 269 2.38 -20.03 -12.86
C GLN A 269 3.86 -20.37 -13.03
N THR A 270 4.65 -20.05 -12.02
CA THR A 270 6.07 -20.40 -11.95
C THR A 270 6.26 -21.50 -10.93
N ASN A 271 6.87 -22.60 -11.37
CA ASN A 271 7.36 -23.61 -10.45
C ASN A 271 8.51 -23.02 -9.64
N ARG A 272 8.30 -22.82 -8.34
CA ARG A 272 9.34 -22.34 -7.44
C ARG A 272 10.23 -23.51 -7.04
N HIS A 273 11.51 -23.42 -7.39
CA HIS A 273 12.49 -24.37 -6.93
C HIS A 273 12.93 -24.03 -5.50
N GLY A 274 12.94 -25.05 -4.62
CA GLY A 274 13.45 -24.92 -3.27
C GLY A 274 14.95 -24.65 -3.26
N LEU A 275 15.41 -23.95 -2.22
CA LEU A 275 16.82 -23.65 -2.02
C LEU A 275 17.67 -24.93 -1.86
N GLN A 276 18.79 -25.01 -2.57
CA GLN A 276 19.82 -26.04 -2.38
C GLN A 276 20.95 -25.52 -1.48
N SER A 277 22.14 -26.10 -1.50
CA SER A 277 23.30 -25.58 -0.75
C SER A 277 23.71 -24.18 -1.22
N ALA A 278 24.21 -23.37 -0.29
CA ALA A 278 24.80 -22.07 -0.57
C ALA A 278 26.04 -22.21 -1.47
N ARG A 279 26.17 -21.33 -2.47
CA ARG A 279 27.30 -21.34 -3.41
C ARG A 279 27.97 -19.98 -3.46
N ARG A 280 29.30 -19.95 -3.49
CA ARG A 280 30.05 -18.75 -3.88
C ARG A 280 29.72 -18.40 -5.34
N ASN A 281 29.84 -17.11 -5.67
CA ASN A 281 29.53 -16.51 -6.98
C ASN A 281 28.06 -16.52 -7.39
N GLU A 282 27.16 -17.06 -6.58
CA GLU A 282 25.72 -16.92 -6.76
C GLU A 282 25.26 -15.50 -6.38
N TRP A 283 24.18 -15.02 -7.01
CA TRP A 283 23.49 -13.80 -6.61
C TRP A 283 22.38 -14.07 -5.61
N VAL A 284 22.29 -13.21 -4.60
CA VAL A 284 21.21 -13.21 -3.62
C VAL A 284 20.49 -11.87 -3.68
N THR A 285 19.18 -11.94 -3.86
CA THR A 285 18.31 -10.75 -3.83
C THR A 285 17.28 -10.89 -2.72
N ILE A 286 17.14 -9.82 -1.93
CA ILE A 286 16.08 -9.61 -0.95
C ILE A 286 15.04 -8.69 -1.59
N LEU A 287 13.81 -9.18 -1.71
CA LEU A 287 12.71 -8.45 -2.33
C LEU A 287 11.87 -7.72 -1.29
N ASP A 288 11.11 -6.71 -1.74
CA ASP A 288 10.05 -6.12 -0.93
C ASP A 288 9.00 -7.19 -0.58
N ALA A 289 8.68 -7.30 0.71
CA ALA A 289 7.69 -8.25 1.20
C ALA A 289 6.31 -8.00 0.58
N ALA A 290 5.95 -6.73 0.33
CA ALA A 290 4.67 -6.39 -0.27
C ALA A 290 4.55 -6.86 -1.73
N LEU A 291 5.66 -6.88 -2.49
CA LEU A 291 5.69 -7.46 -3.84
C LEU A 291 5.39 -8.96 -3.79
N VAL A 292 5.98 -9.69 -2.84
CA VAL A 292 5.74 -11.13 -2.68
C VAL A 292 4.32 -11.41 -2.19
N GLU A 293 3.82 -10.62 -1.24
CA GLU A 293 2.47 -10.72 -0.69
C GLU A 293 1.38 -10.46 -1.74
N SER A 294 1.62 -9.54 -2.68
CA SER A 294 0.72 -9.34 -3.84
C SER A 294 0.66 -10.54 -4.80
N GLY A 295 1.67 -11.42 -4.74
CA GLY A 295 1.83 -12.53 -5.67
C GLY A 295 2.44 -12.14 -7.02
N LEU A 296 2.95 -10.90 -7.16
CA LEU A 296 3.51 -10.38 -8.42
C LEU A 296 5.04 -10.53 -8.53
N ALA A 297 5.69 -11.09 -7.51
CA ALA A 297 7.15 -11.23 -7.50
C ALA A 297 7.69 -12.03 -8.68
N ASP A 298 7.05 -13.13 -9.05
CA ASP A 298 7.55 -13.97 -10.14
C ASP A 298 7.43 -13.27 -11.49
N ALA A 299 6.30 -12.58 -11.74
CA ALA A 299 6.11 -11.75 -12.93
C ALA A 299 7.21 -10.67 -13.04
N TRP A 300 7.49 -9.98 -11.94
CA TRP A 300 8.57 -8.98 -11.90
C TRP A 300 9.94 -9.60 -12.19
N LEU A 301 10.24 -10.76 -11.58
CA LEU A 301 11.53 -11.42 -11.76
C LEU A 301 11.77 -11.88 -13.19
N HIS A 302 10.72 -12.29 -13.92
CA HIS A 302 10.80 -12.59 -15.34
C HIS A 302 11.25 -11.39 -16.18
N GLU A 303 10.83 -10.18 -15.80
CA GLU A 303 11.27 -8.96 -16.47
C GLU A 303 12.72 -8.61 -16.13
N GLN A 304 13.18 -8.93 -14.92
CA GLN A 304 14.49 -8.53 -14.41
C GLN A 304 15.64 -9.50 -14.70
N LEU A 305 15.35 -10.77 -14.97
CA LEU A 305 16.36 -11.82 -15.15
C LEU A 305 16.27 -12.42 -16.55
N SER A 306 17.42 -12.60 -17.20
CA SER A 306 17.51 -13.20 -18.54
C SER A 306 17.12 -14.68 -18.56
N ASN A 307 17.37 -15.41 -17.46
CA ASN A 307 16.97 -16.80 -17.31
C ASN A 307 16.24 -17.03 -15.97
N ALA A 308 14.93 -16.77 -15.96
CA ALA A 308 14.11 -16.90 -14.76
C ALA A 308 13.93 -18.35 -14.26
N SER A 309 14.25 -19.37 -15.07
CA SER A 309 14.17 -20.76 -14.65
C SER A 309 15.18 -21.14 -13.56
N ASP A 310 16.23 -20.34 -13.38
CA ASP A 310 17.29 -20.59 -12.39
C ASP A 310 17.03 -19.90 -11.03
N ILE A 311 15.83 -19.36 -10.84
CA ILE A 311 15.44 -18.71 -9.59
C ILE A 311 15.12 -19.75 -8.53
N ARG A 312 15.82 -19.66 -7.40
CA ARG A 312 15.63 -20.52 -6.23
C ARG A 312 15.13 -19.69 -5.06
N TRP A 313 13.97 -20.05 -4.52
CA TRP A 313 13.39 -19.33 -3.39
C TRP A 313 13.96 -19.86 -2.08
N ALA A 314 14.49 -18.96 -1.27
CA ALA A 314 14.82 -19.28 0.11
C ALA A 314 13.52 -19.36 0.91
N GLU A 315 13.45 -20.30 1.84
CA GLU A 315 12.27 -20.50 2.70
C GLU A 315 11.83 -19.15 3.27
N SER A 316 10.62 -18.76 2.87
CA SER A 316 10.19 -17.37 2.87
C SER A 316 9.79 -16.95 4.28
N SER A 317 10.71 -16.36 5.04
CA SER A 317 10.26 -15.48 6.11
C SER A 317 9.46 -14.35 5.45
N HIS A 318 8.20 -14.16 5.84
CA HIS A 318 7.32 -13.13 5.24
C HIS A 318 7.95 -11.73 5.26
N ARG A 319 8.87 -11.46 6.20
CA ARG A 319 9.51 -10.14 6.37
C ARG A 319 10.69 -9.87 5.44
N ARG A 320 11.38 -10.90 4.96
CA ARG A 320 12.57 -10.76 4.11
C ARG A 320 12.60 -11.86 3.05
N PRO A 321 11.68 -11.82 2.08
CA PRO A 321 11.67 -12.78 0.99
C PRO A 321 12.98 -12.70 0.21
N ARG A 322 13.50 -13.86 -0.15
CA ARG A 322 14.85 -13.99 -0.69
C ARG A 322 14.87 -14.99 -1.82
N ILE A 323 15.63 -14.63 -2.84
CA ILE A 323 15.90 -15.47 -3.99
C ILE A 323 17.39 -15.59 -4.24
N HIS A 324 17.74 -16.66 -4.92
CA HIS A 324 19.07 -17.11 -5.29
C HIS A 324 19.05 -17.32 -6.81
N HIS A 325 19.97 -16.71 -7.55
CA HIS A 325 19.96 -16.68 -9.01
C HIS A 325 21.37 -16.55 -9.63
N ASN A 326 21.51 -16.85 -10.92
CA ASN A 326 22.81 -17.03 -11.58
C ASN A 326 23.41 -15.77 -12.24
N GLY A 327 22.76 -14.62 -12.15
CA GLY A 327 23.24 -13.36 -12.77
C GLY A 327 22.63 -12.12 -12.13
N PRO A 328 23.18 -10.92 -12.35
CA PRO A 328 22.64 -9.68 -11.79
C PRO A 328 21.21 -9.40 -12.28
N LEU A 329 20.48 -8.60 -11.51
CA LEU A 329 19.21 -8.02 -11.99
C LEU A 329 19.51 -6.97 -13.05
N LYS A 330 18.58 -6.74 -13.99
CA LYS A 330 18.66 -5.59 -14.92
C LYS A 330 18.72 -4.26 -14.17
N ASP A 331 17.90 -4.12 -13.12
CA ASP A 331 17.93 -2.96 -12.22
C ASP A 331 18.01 -3.41 -10.74
N GLU A 332 19.22 -3.38 -10.18
CA GLU A 332 19.46 -3.68 -8.76
C GLU A 332 19.01 -2.56 -7.82
N ALA A 333 18.79 -1.35 -8.34
CA ALA A 333 18.34 -0.18 -7.56
C ALA A 333 16.81 -0.02 -7.58
N HIS A 334 16.10 -0.91 -8.26
CA HIS A 334 14.65 -0.86 -8.39
C HIS A 334 13.97 -0.80 -7.01
N PRO A 335 12.89 -0.01 -6.82
CA PRO A 335 12.22 0.13 -5.52
C PRO A 335 11.68 -1.17 -4.89
N PHE A 336 11.53 -2.24 -5.68
CA PHE A 336 11.15 -3.57 -5.19
C PHE A 336 12.32 -4.39 -4.65
N VAL A 337 13.56 -3.92 -4.82
CA VAL A 337 14.77 -4.56 -4.31
C VAL A 337 15.16 -3.93 -2.99
N VAL A 338 15.22 -4.74 -1.93
CA VAL A 338 15.72 -4.30 -0.61
C VAL A 338 17.24 -4.38 -0.56
N ALA A 339 17.82 -5.43 -1.16
CA ALA A 339 19.25 -5.60 -1.35
C ALA A 339 19.50 -6.66 -2.42
N SER A 340 20.48 -6.46 -3.30
CA SER A 340 21.00 -7.49 -4.21
C SER A 340 22.52 -7.51 -4.17
N GLY A 341 23.12 -8.68 -4.40
CA GLY A 341 24.57 -8.81 -4.42
C GLY A 341 25.05 -10.25 -4.60
N ARG A 342 26.32 -10.37 -4.98
CA ARG A 342 26.97 -11.66 -5.24
C ARG A 342 27.64 -12.20 -3.98
N VAL A 343 27.43 -13.48 -3.69
CA VAL A 343 28.08 -14.19 -2.59
C VAL A 343 29.58 -14.30 -2.87
N VAL A 344 30.39 -13.59 -2.10
CA VAL A 344 31.86 -13.71 -2.15
C VAL A 344 32.39 -14.72 -1.16
N ASP A 345 31.68 -14.91 -0.04
CA ASP A 345 32.05 -15.87 0.99
C ASP A 345 30.83 -16.49 1.70
N VAL A 346 31.02 -17.70 2.23
CA VAL A 346 30.05 -18.47 3.01
C VAL A 346 30.70 -18.81 4.34
N LEU A 347 30.20 -18.23 5.42
CA LEU A 347 30.79 -18.35 6.75
C LEU A 347 30.00 -19.34 7.59
N ASP A 348 30.69 -20.33 8.13
CA ASP A 348 30.15 -21.27 9.11
C ASP A 348 30.39 -20.75 10.54
N VAL A 349 29.83 -19.58 10.84
CA VAL A 349 29.88 -18.95 12.16
C VAL A 349 28.53 -18.35 12.53
N ALA A 350 28.21 -18.32 13.82
CA ALA A 350 27.03 -17.63 14.31
C ALA A 350 27.20 -16.11 14.27
N LEU A 351 26.13 -15.36 13.96
CA LEU A 351 26.12 -13.91 14.03
C LEU A 351 25.82 -13.47 15.46
N ASN A 352 26.86 -13.22 16.25
CA ASN A 352 26.81 -12.78 17.64
C ASN A 352 28.05 -11.94 17.97
N GLU A 353 28.11 -11.36 19.17
CA GLU A 353 29.21 -10.47 19.58
C GLU A 353 30.58 -11.17 19.59
N ALA A 354 30.65 -12.46 19.91
CA ALA A 354 31.90 -13.21 19.98
C ALA A 354 32.56 -13.44 18.61
N ASN A 355 31.76 -13.48 17.54
CA ASN A 355 32.23 -13.79 16.19
C ASN A 355 32.35 -12.58 15.27
N ILE A 356 32.01 -11.36 15.73
CA ILE A 356 32.05 -10.16 14.87
C ILE A 356 33.43 -9.95 14.27
N ASP A 357 34.49 -10.07 15.08
CA ASP A 357 35.85 -9.79 14.63
C ASP A 357 36.28 -10.72 13.48
N ALA A 358 35.90 -12.00 13.56
CA ALA A 358 36.14 -12.98 12.50
C ALA A 358 35.34 -12.64 11.23
N ILE A 359 34.07 -12.24 11.38
CA ILE A 359 33.23 -11.83 10.24
C ILE A 359 33.81 -10.58 9.56
N VAL A 360 34.25 -9.59 10.34
CA VAL A 360 34.86 -8.35 9.83
C VAL A 360 36.18 -8.63 9.15
N ALA A 361 37.02 -9.54 9.69
CA ALA A 361 38.27 -9.94 9.05
C ALA A 361 38.03 -10.48 7.63
N VAL A 362 37.08 -11.41 7.47
CA VAL A 362 36.72 -11.94 6.14
C VAL A 362 36.15 -10.85 5.22
N ALA A 363 35.39 -9.89 5.78
CA ALA A 363 34.90 -8.75 4.99
C ALA A 363 36.04 -7.88 4.46
N LEU A 364 37.06 -7.61 5.27
CA LEU A 364 38.23 -6.82 4.88
C LEU A 364 39.12 -7.55 3.86
N GLU A 365 39.30 -8.86 4.01
CA GLU A 365 39.97 -9.70 2.99
C GLU A 365 39.24 -9.64 1.64
N ASN A 366 37.92 -9.46 1.69
CA ASN A 366 37.09 -9.23 0.52
C ASN A 366 36.93 -7.72 0.19
N ASP A 367 37.88 -6.84 0.56
CA ASP A 367 37.88 -5.43 0.13
C ASP A 367 36.55 -4.68 0.41
N ILE A 368 35.84 -5.05 1.47
CA ILE A 368 34.57 -4.44 1.87
C ILE A 368 34.83 -3.27 2.81
N SER A 369 34.25 -2.12 2.48
CA SER A 369 34.29 -0.87 3.25
C SER A 369 33.14 -0.71 4.24
N ALA A 370 31.99 -1.30 3.91
CA ALA A 370 30.76 -1.17 4.67
C ALA A 370 29.87 -2.39 4.46
N MET A 371 29.24 -2.87 5.53
CA MET A 371 28.41 -4.06 5.50
C MET A 371 27.16 -3.87 6.36
N THR A 372 26.00 -4.21 5.83
CA THR A 372 24.73 -4.17 6.57
C THR A 372 24.20 -5.56 6.90
N ILE A 373 23.71 -5.77 8.11
CA ILE A 373 23.03 -7.01 8.51
C ILE A 373 21.61 -7.04 7.92
N ARG A 374 21.31 -8.08 7.14
CA ARG A 374 20.01 -8.30 6.47
C ARG A 374 19.39 -9.67 6.75
N CYS A 375 19.93 -10.45 7.68
CA CYS A 375 19.28 -11.65 8.22
C CYS A 375 18.48 -11.36 9.50
N GLY A 376 17.68 -12.32 9.95
CA GLY A 376 16.96 -12.23 11.22
C GLY A 376 17.92 -12.23 12.40
N VAL A 377 17.78 -11.20 13.26
CA VAL A 377 18.50 -10.99 14.52
C VAL A 377 17.49 -10.40 15.50
N ASP A 378 17.65 -10.66 16.80
CA ASP A 378 16.82 -10.04 17.83
C ASP A 378 16.91 -8.51 17.75
N ALA A 379 15.77 -7.84 17.95
CA ALA A 379 15.65 -6.39 17.77
C ALA A 379 16.61 -5.60 18.69
N GLU A 380 16.90 -6.14 19.88
CA GLU A 380 17.85 -5.54 20.83
C GLU A 380 19.32 -5.78 20.44
N LEU A 381 19.61 -6.91 19.79
CA LEU A 381 20.97 -7.27 19.37
C LEU A 381 21.37 -6.58 18.08
N GLN A 382 20.42 -6.39 17.14
CA GLN A 382 20.73 -5.88 15.81
C GLN A 382 21.50 -4.53 15.82
N PRO A 383 21.12 -3.50 16.60
CA PRO A 383 21.86 -2.24 16.64
C PRO A 383 23.28 -2.39 17.21
N ARG A 384 23.47 -3.29 18.19
CA ARG A 384 24.78 -3.56 18.81
C ARG A 384 25.73 -4.21 17.82
N LEU A 385 25.27 -5.27 17.15
CA LEU A 385 26.08 -5.97 16.15
C LEU A 385 26.42 -5.07 14.96
N GLN A 386 25.42 -4.34 14.44
CA GLN A 386 25.64 -3.39 13.34
C GLN A 386 26.62 -2.28 13.73
N GLY A 387 26.45 -1.67 14.91
CA GLY A 387 27.34 -0.61 15.39
C GLY A 387 28.78 -1.08 15.63
N SER A 388 28.99 -2.35 16.00
CA SER A 388 30.33 -2.93 16.12
C SER A 388 30.99 -3.09 14.75
N ILE A 389 30.27 -3.66 13.77
CA ILE A 389 30.73 -3.78 12.37
C ILE A 389 31.10 -2.39 11.82
N ASP A 390 30.22 -1.41 11.96
CA ASP A 390 30.42 -0.05 11.45
C ASP A 390 31.67 0.61 12.07
N ARG A 391 31.92 0.38 13.37
CA ARG A 391 33.10 0.91 14.07
C ARG A 391 34.39 0.26 13.59
N GLN A 392 34.41 -1.07 13.43
CA GLN A 392 35.63 -1.79 13.05
C GLN A 392 36.03 -1.56 11.59
N MET A 393 35.05 -1.32 10.72
CA MET A 393 35.28 -1.01 9.31
C MET A 393 35.55 0.49 9.07
N ARG A 394 35.24 1.36 10.03
CA ARG A 394 35.55 2.80 9.96
C ARG A 394 37.06 3.00 9.72
N ASN A 395 37.41 3.80 8.71
CA ASN A 395 38.78 4.13 8.31
C ASN A 395 39.61 2.96 7.74
N ARG A 396 38.98 1.86 7.33
CA ARG A 396 39.62 0.79 6.56
C ARG A 396 39.56 1.10 5.05
N GLN A 397 40.54 0.61 4.28
CA GLN A 397 40.73 0.95 2.84
C GLN A 397 39.82 0.18 1.87
N GLY A 398 38.81 -0.54 2.36
CA GLY A 398 37.89 -1.28 1.49
C GLY A 398 37.21 -0.37 0.47
N ARG A 399 36.77 -0.93 -0.67
CA ARG A 399 36.06 -0.17 -1.73
C ARG A 399 34.64 -0.61 -1.96
N ARG A 400 34.29 -1.82 -1.54
CA ARG A 400 33.00 -2.45 -1.85
C ARG A 400 31.99 -2.27 -0.73
N LYS A 401 30.70 -2.26 -1.06
CA LYS A 401 29.62 -2.35 -0.07
C LYS A 401 29.09 -3.77 -0.07
N ALA A 402 28.61 -4.24 1.07
CA ALA A 402 28.09 -5.58 1.21
C ALA A 402 26.86 -5.63 2.11
N PHE A 403 26.18 -6.77 2.08
CA PHE A 403 25.23 -7.14 3.12
C PHE A 403 25.48 -8.58 3.55
N LEU A 404 25.15 -8.84 4.82
CA LEU A 404 25.19 -10.15 5.42
C LEU A 404 23.77 -10.72 5.45
N THR A 405 23.58 -11.91 4.94
CA THR A 405 22.32 -12.64 5.11
C THR A 405 22.58 -14.08 5.55
N ARG A 406 21.53 -14.87 5.74
CA ARG A 406 21.63 -16.25 6.23
C ARG A 406 21.03 -17.20 5.20
N HIS A 407 21.71 -18.28 4.91
CA HIS A 407 21.15 -19.38 4.15
C HIS A 407 20.07 -20.10 4.98
N THR A 408 18.88 -20.34 4.42
CA THR A 408 17.72 -20.80 5.21
C THR A 408 17.89 -22.21 5.79
N THR A 409 18.53 -23.13 5.06
CA THR A 409 18.64 -24.54 5.47
C THR A 409 19.91 -24.85 6.24
N SER A 410 21.05 -24.27 5.84
CA SER A 410 22.35 -24.56 6.47
C SER A 410 22.74 -23.59 7.58
N ASN A 411 21.94 -22.54 7.81
CA ASN A 411 22.23 -21.45 8.77
C ASN A 411 23.56 -20.69 8.58
N HIS A 412 24.34 -21.02 7.55
CA HIS A 412 25.56 -20.30 7.19
C HIS A 412 25.26 -18.83 6.88
N LEU A 413 26.21 -17.96 7.22
CA LEU A 413 26.16 -16.57 6.82
C LEU A 413 26.67 -16.43 5.38
N LEU A 414 25.97 -15.62 4.59
CA LEU A 414 26.35 -15.29 3.23
C LEU A 414 26.84 -13.86 3.21
N LEU A 415 28.11 -13.67 2.84
CA LEU A 415 28.71 -12.36 2.63
C LEU A 415 28.48 -11.96 1.17
N CYS A 416 27.53 -11.05 0.95
CA CYS A 416 27.09 -10.65 -0.39
C CYS A 416 27.61 -9.25 -0.71
N VAL A 417 28.49 -9.14 -1.71
CA VAL A 417 28.97 -7.85 -2.23
C VAL A 417 27.92 -7.25 -3.14
N GLN A 418 27.54 -6.01 -2.84
CA GLN A 418 26.71 -5.17 -3.69
C GLN A 418 27.60 -4.64 -4.81
N TYR A 419 27.23 -4.88 -6.05
CA TYR A 419 27.95 -4.30 -7.16
C TYR A 419 27.54 -2.83 -7.31
N PRO A 420 28.49 -1.93 -7.61
CA PRO A 420 28.17 -0.54 -7.79
C PRO A 420 27.22 -0.38 -8.98
N GLN A 421 26.27 0.55 -8.88
CA GLN A 421 25.81 1.28 -10.07
C GLN A 421 27.07 1.80 -10.76
N ASN A 422 27.24 1.44 -12.04
CA ASN A 422 28.38 1.83 -12.88
C ASN A 422 28.98 3.17 -12.43
N SER A 423 30.12 3.11 -11.75
CA SER A 423 31.10 4.17 -11.88
C SER A 423 31.82 3.84 -13.18
N ASP A 424 31.56 4.65 -14.20
CA ASP A 424 32.25 4.73 -15.48
C ASP A 424 31.84 3.71 -16.56
N THR A 425 30.83 4.10 -17.34
CA THR A 425 30.99 4.33 -18.79
C THR A 425 30.35 5.66 -19.16
#